data_AF-A0AAI9T2X3-F1
#
_entry.id   AF-A0AAI9T2X3-F1
#
_cell.length_a   1.000
_cell.length_b   1.000
_cell.length_c   1.000
_cell.angle_alpha   90.00
_cell.angle_beta   90.00
_cell.angle_gamma   90.00
#
_symmetry.space_group_name_H-M   'P 1'
#
loop_
_entity.id
_entity.type
_entity.pdbx_description
1 polymer ?
#
loop_
_entity_poly.entity_id
_entity_poly.type
_entity_poly.pdbx_seq_one_letter_code
_entity_poly.pdbx_strand_id
1 'polypeptide(L)'
;MNRNPDNKWYIGIVKKKQNDNFSIIKFNFSNKSIWDNSGVPYHIINDVWYLFKSYYCWDGNNEPEIPTIDNKTGKITDWKE
;
A
#
# COMPACT_ATOMS: atom_id res chain seq x y z
N MET A 1 -16.25 -7.58 12.82
CA MET A 1 -16.05 -6.17 12.37
C MET A 1 -16.12 -6.15 10.85
N ASN A 2 -17.18 -5.56 10.29
CA ASN A 2 -17.34 -5.41 8.85
C ASN A 2 -16.52 -4.20 8.39
N ARG A 3 -15.22 -4.39 8.14
CA ARG A 3 -14.35 -3.33 7.62
C ARG A 3 -14.53 -3.32 6.11
N ASN A 4 -15.53 -2.59 5.61
CA ASN A 4 -15.68 -2.37 4.19
C ASN A 4 -14.38 -1.71 3.67
N PRO A 5 -13.56 -2.40 2.85
CA PRO A 5 -12.29 -1.87 2.37
C PRO A 5 -12.46 -0.86 1.23
N ASP A 6 -13.68 -0.74 0.72
CA ASP A 6 -13.99 0.08 -0.45
C ASP A 6 -13.92 1.58 -0.14
N ASN A 7 -13.53 2.37 -1.15
CA ASN A 7 -13.44 3.83 -1.13
C ASN A 7 -12.47 4.40 -0.08
N LYS A 8 -11.48 3.61 0.34
CA LYS A 8 -10.43 4.05 1.26
C LYS A 8 -9.07 4.09 0.59
N TRP A 9 -8.22 4.98 1.09
CA TRP A 9 -6.81 5.04 0.72
C TRP A 9 -6.00 4.07 1.56
N TYR A 10 -4.96 3.50 0.94
CA TYR A 10 -4.05 2.57 1.58
C TYR A 10 -2.62 2.94 1.23
N ILE A 11 -1.72 2.68 2.18
CA ILE A 11 -0.27 2.71 1.98
C ILE A 11 0.23 1.28 2.10
N GLY A 12 0.97 0.79 1.10
CA GLY A 12 1.43 -0.59 1.03
C GLY A 12 2.94 -0.70 0.89
N ILE A 13 3.53 -1.65 1.60
CA ILE A 13 4.90 -2.12 1.34
C ILE A 13 4.78 -3.32 0.41
N VAL A 14 5.19 -3.14 -0.83
CA VAL A 14 4.93 -4.09 -1.92
C VAL A 14 6.19 -4.41 -2.69
N LYS A 15 6.20 -5.54 -3.38
CA LYS A 15 7.16 -5.83 -4.44
C LYS A 15 6.41 -6.24 -5.71
N LYS A 16 6.97 -5.93 -6.88
CA LYS A 16 6.37 -6.39 -8.15
C LYS A 16 6.64 -7.89 -8.29
N LYS A 17 5.74 -8.65 -8.92
CA LYS A 17 5.93 -10.12 -9.05
C LYS A 17 7.30 -10.55 -9.61
N GLN A 18 7.85 -9.76 -10.53
CA GLN A 18 9.14 -10.03 -11.18
C GLN A 18 10.32 -9.24 -10.58
N ASN A 19 10.15 -8.62 -9.40
CA ASN A 19 11.18 -7.79 -8.76
C ASN A 19 11.14 -7.99 -7.23
N ASP A 20 12.27 -8.34 -6.63
CA ASP A 20 12.37 -8.55 -5.18
C ASP A 20 12.54 -7.26 -4.37
N ASN A 21 12.75 -6.11 -5.02
CA ASN A 21 12.84 -4.83 -4.34
C ASN A 21 11.47 -4.38 -3.83
N PHE A 22 11.42 -4.12 -2.53
CA PHE A 22 10.26 -3.51 -1.91
C PHE A 22 10.19 -2.01 -2.22
N SER A 23 8.97 -1.54 -2.42
CA SER A 23 8.63 -0.14 -2.59
C SER A 23 7.41 0.20 -1.74
N ILE A 24 7.29 1.48 -1.36
CA ILE A 24 6.09 2.00 -0.72
C ILE A 24 5.21 2.62 -1.80
N ILE A 25 3.93 2.23 -1.84
CA ILE A 25 2.94 2.79 -2.76
C ILE A 25 1.71 3.27 -1.99
N LYS A 26 0.95 4.18 -2.61
CA LYS A 26 -0.42 4.53 -2.19
C LYS A 26 -1.41 4.16 -3.27
N PHE A 27 -2.62 3.79 -2.85
CA PHE A 27 -3.65 3.33 -3.77
C PHE A 27 -5.04 3.38 -3.11
N ASN A 28 -6.08 3.55 -3.93
CA ASN A 28 -7.48 3.55 -3.48
C ASN A 28 -8.17 2.29 -4.02
N PHE A 29 -8.84 1.55 -3.16
CA PHE A 29 -9.66 0.41 -3.59
C PHE A 29 -11.05 0.89 -3.95
N SER A 30 -11.28 1.16 -5.24
CA SER A 30 -12.61 1.52 -5.72
C SER A 30 -13.49 0.32 -6.06
N ASN A 31 -12.95 -0.91 -6.21
CA ASN A 31 -13.78 -2.02 -6.71
C ASN A 31 -13.37 -3.49 -6.48
N LYS A 32 -12.34 -3.85 -5.68
CA LYS A 32 -12.00 -5.28 -5.46
C LYS A 32 -11.42 -5.57 -4.08
N SER A 33 -11.93 -6.62 -3.45
CA SER A 33 -11.51 -7.21 -2.17
C SER A 33 -9.99 -7.42 -2.09
N ILE A 34 -9.42 -7.06 -0.94
CA ILE A 34 -7.99 -7.21 -0.57
C ILE A 34 -7.63 -8.69 -0.30
N TRP A 35 -8.63 -9.56 -0.22
CA TRP A 35 -8.49 -10.82 0.51
C TRP A 35 -8.55 -12.02 -0.42
N ASP A 36 -7.38 -12.47 -0.83
CA ASP A 36 -7.16 -13.88 -1.11
C ASP A 36 -6.99 -14.61 0.24
N ASN A 37 -7.60 -15.78 0.39
CA ASN A 37 -7.54 -16.60 1.62
C ASN A 37 -6.20 -17.35 1.79
N SER A 38 -5.18 -17.10 0.96
CA SER A 38 -3.90 -17.83 0.94
C SER A 38 -2.82 -17.19 1.82
N GLY A 39 -3.10 -16.04 2.45
CA GLY A 39 -2.19 -15.39 3.40
C GLY A 39 -1.12 -14.51 2.76
N VAL A 40 -1.15 -14.33 1.43
CA VAL A 40 -0.30 -13.37 0.71
C VAL A 40 -1.21 -12.46 -0.13
N PRO A 41 -1.42 -11.18 0.26
CA PRO A 41 -2.25 -10.29 -0.53
C PRO A 41 -1.55 -9.99 -1.85
N TYR A 42 -2.13 -10.43 -2.96
CA TYR A 42 -1.70 -10.04 -4.30
C TYR A 42 -2.74 -9.13 -4.96
N HIS A 43 -2.30 -8.01 -5.53
CA HIS A 43 -3.21 -7.06 -6.19
C HIS A 43 -2.65 -6.53 -7.50
N ILE A 44 -3.54 -6.33 -8.46
CA ILE A 44 -3.25 -5.62 -9.70
C ILE A 44 -3.68 -4.17 -9.50
N ILE A 45 -2.70 -3.26 -9.52
CA ILE A 45 -2.92 -1.81 -9.39
C ILE A 45 -2.34 -1.18 -10.65
N ASN A 46 -3.19 -0.50 -11.44
CA ASN A 46 -2.82 0.08 -12.74
C ASN A 46 -2.07 -0.93 -13.63
N ASP A 47 -2.65 -2.13 -13.80
CA ASP A 47 -2.10 -3.26 -14.57
C ASP A 47 -0.76 -3.82 -14.07
N VAL A 48 -0.28 -3.40 -12.91
CA VAL A 48 0.94 -3.94 -12.28
C VAL A 48 0.59 -4.89 -11.15
N TRP A 49 1.19 -6.08 -11.18
CA TRP A 49 0.97 -7.11 -10.17
C TRP A 49 1.93 -6.98 -8.99
N TYR A 50 1.37 -6.71 -7.80
CA TYR A 50 2.09 -6.50 -6.55
C TYR A 50 1.84 -7.62 -5.55
N LEU A 51 2.90 -8.05 -4.86
CA LEU A 51 2.82 -8.85 -3.63
C LEU A 51 3.01 -7.93 -2.44
N PHE A 52 2.09 -8.00 -1.49
CA PHE A 52 2.10 -7.16 -0.29
C PHE A 52 2.83 -7.85 0.87
N LYS A 53 3.73 -7.12 1.50
CA LYS A 53 4.33 -7.51 2.79
C LYS A 53 3.52 -6.96 3.96
N SER A 54 3.02 -5.73 3.82
CA SER A 54 2.19 -5.05 4.82
C SER A 54 1.41 -3.92 4.16
N TYR A 55 0.32 -3.51 4.79
CA TYR A 55 -0.46 -2.35 4.38
C TYR A 55 -1.05 -1.65 5.61
N TYR A 56 -1.31 -0.36 5.44
CA TYR A 56 -2.01 0.48 6.40
C TYR A 56 -3.20 1.13 5.70
N CYS A 57 -4.38 1.03 6.32
CA CYS A 57 -5.57 1.74 5.87
C CYS A 57 -5.48 3.18 6.36
N TRP A 58 -5.53 4.14 5.45
CA TRP A 58 -5.53 5.54 5.78
C TRP A 58 -6.88 5.94 6.37
N ASP A 59 -6.85 6.51 7.58
CA ASP A 59 -8.06 6.97 8.28
C ASP A 59 -8.44 8.42 7.93
N GLY A 60 -7.63 9.12 7.13
CA GLY A 60 -7.93 10.47 6.68
C GLY A 60 -8.89 10.52 5.48
N ASN A 61 -9.52 11.68 5.29
CA ASN A 61 -10.53 11.90 4.24
C ASN A 61 -9.93 12.11 2.84
N ASN A 62 -8.66 12.49 2.76
CA ASN A 62 -7.96 12.82 1.51
C ASN A 62 -6.90 11.76 1.16
N GLU A 63 -6.38 11.83 -0.06
CA GLU A 63 -5.24 10.99 -0.48
C GLU A 63 -4.01 11.24 0.42
N PRO A 64 -3.37 10.19 0.97
CA PRO A 64 -2.19 10.35 1.80
C PRO A 64 -0.98 10.83 0.97
N GLU A 65 -0.10 11.60 1.60
CA GLU A 65 1.26 11.80 1.10
C GLU A 65 2.11 10.54 1.41
N ILE A 66 2.99 10.14 0.49
CA ILE A 66 3.94 9.06 0.77
C ILE A 66 5.13 9.70 1.47
N PRO A 67 5.57 9.18 2.63
CA PRO A 67 6.77 9.69 3.27
C PRO A 67 7.99 9.52 2.37
N THR A 68 8.79 10.58 2.25
CA THR A 68 10.14 10.54 1.71
C THR A 68 11.04 9.81 2.69
N ILE A 69 11.69 8.76 2.19
CA ILE A 69 12.70 8.01 2.92
C ILE A 69 14.07 8.44 2.41
N ASP A 70 14.95 8.83 3.34
CA ASP A 70 16.35 9.03 3.04
C ASP A 70 17.01 7.67 2.74
N ASN A 71 17.47 7.50 1.50
CA ASN A 71 18.04 6.24 1.02
C ASN A 71 19.38 5.87 1.67
N LYS A 72 20.03 6.79 2.40
CA LYS A 72 21.30 6.52 3.11
C LYS A 72 21.07 6.07 4.54
N THR A 73 20.03 6.57 5.18
CA THR A 73 19.76 6.40 6.62
C THR A 73 18.53 5.54 6.90
N GLY A 74 17.66 5.34 5.92
CA GLY A 74 16.39 4.62 6.07
C GLY A 74 15.35 5.38 6.92
N LYS A 75 15.59 6.66 7.21
CA LYS A 75 14.69 7.49 8.02
C LYS A 75 13.68 8.22 7.14
N ILE A 76 12.49 8.45 7.69
CA ILE A 76 11.49 9.34 7.09
C ILE A 76 11.93 10.79 7.33
N THR A 77 11.94 11.62 6.30
CA THR A 77 12.49 12.99 6.35
C THR A 77 11.46 14.10 6.24
N ASP A 78 10.21 13.77 5.93
CA ASP A 78 9.15 14.74 5.60
C ASP A 78 7.81 14.39 6.25
N TRP A 79 7.81 13.61 7.33
CA TRP A 79 6.59 13.32 8.07
C TRP A 79 6.01 14.63 8.64
N LYS A 80 4.97 15.14 7.99
CA LYS A 80 4.16 16.22 8.55
C LYS A 80 3.16 15.58 9.50
N GLU A 81 3.27 15.93 10.78
CA GLU A 81 2.29 15.57 11.81
C GLU A 81 0.91 16.17 11.52
#